data_AF-A0A5C2HHF3-F1
#
_entry.id   AF-A0A5C2HHF3-F1
#
_cell.length_a   1.000
_cell.length_b   1.000
_cell.length_c   1.000
_cell.angle_alpha   90.00
_cell.angle_beta   90.00
_cell.angle_gamma   90.00
#
_symmetry.space_group_name_H-M   'P 1'
#
loop_
_entity.id
_entity.type
_entity.pdbx_description
1 polymer ?
#
loop_
_entity_poly.entity_id
_entity_poly.type
_entity_poly.pdbx_seq_one_letter_code
_entity_poly.pdbx_strand_id
1 'polypeptide(L)'
;MVARLTKQLKGEHNRELRRAFTIWINRMVLKRLAPADKLPEINELSEVQSMLAERMTQLTQEWQQEGEQRGVKKGERKLLERQIIRRFGFNALNNELRQKLASATIEELEQWGDNILDAQTLEEVFQPEP
;
A
#
# COMPACT_ATOMS: atom_id res chain seq x y z
N MET A 1 17.00 -14.36 10.24
CA MET A 1 16.67 -15.49 11.14
C MET A 1 16.71 -16.83 10.41
N VAL A 2 15.89 -17.05 9.36
CA VAL A 2 15.85 -18.32 8.59
C VAL A 2 17.20 -18.70 7.98
N ALA A 3 17.92 -17.75 7.36
CA ALA A 3 19.27 -17.99 6.83
C ALA A 3 20.28 -18.49 7.90
N ARG A 4 20.10 -18.08 9.16
CA ARG A 4 20.94 -18.54 10.28
C ARG A 4 20.60 -19.99 10.66
N LEU A 5 19.30 -20.33 10.70
CA LEU A 5 18.82 -21.68 10.95
C LEU A 5 19.25 -22.66 9.84
N THR A 6 19.16 -22.25 8.57
CA THR A 6 19.67 -23.03 7.43
C THR A 6 21.16 -23.30 7.58
N LYS A 7 21.96 -22.32 8.05
CA LYS A 7 23.40 -22.50 8.28
C LYS A 7 23.72 -23.40 9.48
N GLN A 8 22.94 -23.33 10.55
CA GLN A 8 23.17 -24.10 11.78
C GLN A 8 22.68 -25.55 11.70
N LEU A 9 21.67 -25.83 10.87
CA LEU A 9 21.03 -27.15 10.77
C LEU A 9 21.50 -27.98 9.55
N LYS A 10 22.69 -27.69 9.00
CA LYS A 10 23.20 -28.34 7.78
C LYS A 10 23.48 -29.84 7.91
N GLY A 11 23.86 -30.33 9.09
CA GLY A 11 24.21 -31.75 9.30
C GLY A 11 23.02 -32.71 9.18
N GLU A 12 23.29 -33.95 8.73
CA GLU A 12 22.30 -35.03 8.56
C GLU A 12 21.51 -35.34 9.84
N HIS A 13 22.15 -35.22 11.02
CA HIS A 13 21.52 -35.44 12.33
C HIS A 13 20.39 -34.45 12.66
N ASN A 14 20.29 -33.32 11.95
CA ASN A 14 19.31 -32.27 12.23
C ASN A 14 18.08 -32.34 11.31
N ARG A 15 17.88 -33.45 10.61
CA ARG A 15 16.83 -33.59 9.58
C ARG A 15 15.42 -33.41 10.14
N GLU A 16 15.11 -33.99 11.30
CA GLU A 16 13.81 -33.83 11.96
C GLU A 16 13.58 -32.40 12.43
N LEU A 17 14.61 -31.77 13.01
CA LEU A 17 14.54 -30.39 13.49
C LEU A 17 14.36 -29.41 12.32
N ARG A 18 15.07 -29.63 11.20
CA ARG A 18 14.91 -28.86 9.96
C ARG A 18 13.47 -28.95 9.47
N ARG A 19 12.89 -30.15 9.43
CA ARG A 19 11.49 -30.39 9.02
C ARG A 19 10.49 -29.71 9.96
N ALA A 20 10.69 -29.82 11.28
CA ALA A 20 9.83 -29.17 12.27
C ALA A 20 9.83 -27.64 12.11
N PHE A 21 11.00 -27.04 11.91
CA PHE A 21 11.10 -25.60 11.64
C PHE A 21 10.49 -25.20 10.31
N THR A 22 10.65 -25.99 9.24
CA THR A 22 9.98 -25.72 7.95
C THR A 22 8.46 -25.65 8.13
N ILE A 23 7.88 -26.64 8.81
CA ILE A 23 6.43 -26.70 9.05
C ILE A 23 5.97 -25.52 9.92
N TRP A 24 6.70 -25.20 11.00
CA TRP A 24 6.36 -24.10 11.89
C TRP A 24 6.45 -22.73 11.18
N ILE A 25 7.52 -22.47 10.43
CA ILE A 25 7.68 -21.21 9.69
C ILE A 25 6.60 -21.10 8.61
N ASN A 26 6.32 -22.18 7.88
CA ASN A 26 5.27 -22.20 6.87
C ASN A 26 3.90 -21.83 7.50
N ARG A 27 3.56 -22.45 8.64
CA ARG A 27 2.28 -22.21 9.31
C ARG A 27 2.16 -20.82 9.94
N MET A 28 3.23 -20.27 10.50
CA MET A 28 3.19 -19.02 11.28
C MET A 28 3.46 -17.78 10.42
N VAL A 29 4.47 -17.85 9.55
CA VAL A 29 5.02 -16.69 8.85
C VAL A 29 4.39 -16.54 7.47
N LEU A 30 4.27 -17.63 6.70
CA LEU A 30 3.76 -17.54 5.34
C LEU A 30 2.25 -17.24 5.27
N LYS A 31 1.46 -17.72 6.24
CA LYS A 31 0.04 -17.33 6.35
C LYS A 31 -0.20 -15.82 6.53
N ARG A 32 0.79 -15.07 7.03
CA ARG A 32 0.70 -13.62 7.21
C ARG A 32 1.24 -12.84 6.03
N LEU A 33 2.17 -13.43 5.27
CA LEU A 33 2.87 -12.77 4.17
C LEU A 33 2.27 -13.11 2.81
N ALA A 34 1.62 -14.26 2.66
CA ALA A 34 1.00 -14.73 1.42
C ALA A 34 -0.46 -15.14 1.65
N PRO A 35 -1.32 -15.01 0.63
CA PRO A 35 -2.69 -15.56 0.67
C PRO A 35 -2.65 -17.06 0.96
N ALA A 36 -3.55 -17.52 1.85
CA ALA A 36 -3.57 -18.91 2.32
C ALA A 36 -3.66 -19.94 1.18
N ASP A 37 -4.25 -19.56 0.04
CA ASP A 37 -4.50 -20.43 -1.10
C ASP A 37 -3.30 -20.62 -2.04
N LYS A 38 -2.18 -19.93 -1.80
CA LYS A 38 -0.96 -19.98 -2.65
C LYS A 38 0.27 -20.53 -1.94
N LEU A 39 0.11 -21.21 -0.80
CA LEU A 39 1.24 -21.79 -0.08
C LEU A 39 1.70 -23.08 -0.77
N PRO A 40 2.92 -23.13 -1.33
CA PRO A 40 3.49 -24.38 -1.82
C PRO A 40 3.75 -25.33 -0.65
N GLU A 41 3.77 -26.63 -0.94
CA GLU A 41 4.28 -27.63 0.00
C GLU A 41 5.81 -27.52 0.07
N ILE A 42 6.28 -26.66 0.98
CA ILE A 42 7.71 -26.47 1.21
C ILE A 42 8.22 -27.55 2.15
N ASN A 43 9.23 -28.30 1.71
CA ASN A 43 9.83 -29.37 2.50
C ASN A 43 11.22 -28.99 3.05
N GLU A 44 11.83 -27.91 2.52
CA GLU A 44 13.17 -27.48 2.93
C GLU A 44 13.23 -26.05 3.47
N LEU A 45 14.08 -25.82 4.49
CA LEU A 45 14.31 -24.47 5.02
C LEU A 45 14.97 -23.52 4.01
N SER A 46 15.74 -24.05 3.06
CA SER A 46 16.33 -23.32 1.92
C SER A 46 15.23 -22.72 1.04
N GLU A 47 14.22 -23.50 0.70
CA GLU A 47 13.05 -23.05 -0.09
C GLU A 47 12.26 -21.96 0.66
N VAL A 48 12.06 -22.14 1.98
CA VAL A 48 11.44 -21.10 2.83
C VAL A 48 12.25 -19.80 2.76
N GLN A 49 13.58 -19.87 2.81
CA GLN A 49 14.45 -18.70 2.74
C GLN A 49 14.31 -17.97 1.40
N SER A 50 14.35 -18.69 0.28
CA SER A 50 14.24 -18.10 -1.06
C SER A 50 12.88 -17.44 -1.27
N MET A 51 11.79 -18.13 -0.89
CA MET A 51 10.45 -17.57 -1.00
C MET A 51 10.29 -16.31 -0.15
N LEU A 52 10.77 -16.31 1.09
CA LEU A 52 10.68 -15.12 1.95
C LEU A 52 11.45 -13.94 1.35
N ALA A 53 12.60 -14.17 0.72
CA ALA A 53 13.36 -13.11 0.06
C ALA A 53 12.58 -12.50 -1.13
N GLU A 54 11.98 -13.35 -1.96
CA GLU A 54 11.14 -12.91 -3.08
C GLU A 54 9.90 -12.15 -2.58
N ARG A 55 9.19 -12.70 -1.59
CA ARG A 55 7.98 -12.07 -1.06
C ARG A 55 8.26 -10.73 -0.37
N MET A 56 9.38 -10.60 0.34
CA MET A 56 9.79 -9.32 0.92
C MET A 56 10.09 -8.27 -0.16
N THR A 57 10.66 -8.69 -1.30
CA THR A 57 10.89 -7.79 -2.44
C THR A 57 9.56 -7.28 -3.01
N GLN A 58 8.60 -8.18 -3.23
CA GLN A 58 7.25 -7.83 -3.69
C GLN A 58 6.53 -6.89 -2.71
N LEU A 59 6.52 -7.23 -1.40
CA LEU A 59 5.91 -6.39 -0.37
C LEU A 59 6.53 -4.99 -0.31
N THR A 60 7.85 -4.88 -0.52
CA THR A 60 8.53 -3.59 -0.56
C THR A 60 8.02 -2.75 -1.73
N GLN A 61 7.83 -3.35 -2.91
CA GLN A 61 7.27 -2.68 -4.08
C GLN A 61 5.80 -2.28 -3.86
N GLU A 62 4.97 -3.20 -3.34
CA GLU A 62 3.56 -2.96 -3.01
C GLU A 62 3.43 -1.78 -2.04
N TRP A 63 4.20 -1.75 -0.94
CA TRP A 63 4.16 -0.66 0.03
C TRP A 63 4.70 0.67 -0.52
N GLN A 64 5.70 0.63 -1.39
CA GLN A 64 6.20 1.83 -2.04
C GLN A 64 5.12 2.44 -2.96
N GLN A 65 4.45 1.61 -3.77
CA GLN A 65 3.35 2.04 -4.63
C GLN A 65 2.16 2.57 -3.82
N GLU A 66 1.73 1.87 -2.77
CA GLU A 66 0.68 2.36 -1.86
C GLU A 66 1.09 3.66 -1.15
N GLY A 67 2.37 3.80 -0.81
CA GLY A 67 2.94 5.01 -0.22
C GLY A 67 2.86 6.19 -1.18
N GLU A 68 3.24 5.97 -2.44
CA GLU A 68 3.18 6.95 -3.51
C GLU A 68 1.75 7.39 -3.80
N GLN A 69 0.82 6.45 -4.01
CA GLN A 69 -0.60 6.77 -4.24
C GLN A 69 -1.22 7.55 -3.08
N ARG A 70 -0.96 7.15 -1.82
CA ARG A 70 -1.39 7.92 -0.65
C ARG A 70 -0.76 9.30 -0.58
N GLY A 71 0.50 9.41 -1.00
CA GLY A 71 1.25 10.66 -1.10
C GLY A 71 0.61 11.63 -2.09
N VAL A 72 0.36 11.15 -3.32
CA VAL A 72 -0.32 11.91 -4.40
C VAL A 72 -1.70 12.35 -3.95
N LYS A 73 -2.58 11.43 -3.52
CA LYS A 73 -3.93 11.78 -3.03
C LYS A 73 -3.91 12.83 -1.93
N LYS A 74 -2.99 12.72 -0.96
CA LYS A 74 -2.85 13.70 0.12
C LYS A 74 -2.32 15.05 -0.38
N GLY A 75 -1.43 15.04 -1.37
CA GLY A 75 -0.86 16.21 -2.02
C GLY A 75 -1.92 17.00 -2.79
N GLU A 76 -2.58 16.34 -3.74
CA GLU A 76 -3.66 16.91 -4.57
C GLU A 76 -4.75 17.53 -3.70
N ARG A 77 -5.26 16.77 -2.73
CA ARG A 77 -6.28 17.27 -1.80
C ARG A 77 -5.84 18.54 -1.07
N LYS A 78 -4.63 18.55 -0.51
CA LYS A 78 -4.12 19.72 0.22
C LYS A 78 -3.92 20.92 -0.69
N LEU A 79 -3.49 20.71 -1.92
CA LEU A 79 -3.32 21.77 -2.89
C LEU A 79 -4.69 22.37 -3.26
N LEU A 80 -5.67 21.53 -3.57
CA LEU A 80 -7.02 21.92 -3.91
C LEU A 80 -7.72 22.66 -2.76
N GLU A 81 -7.58 22.18 -1.51
CA GLU A 81 -8.06 22.91 -0.32
C GLU A 81 -7.49 24.33 -0.24
N ARG A 82 -6.20 24.51 -0.54
CA ARG A 82 -5.56 25.84 -0.54
C ARG A 82 -6.04 26.70 -1.70
N GLN A 83 -6.25 26.13 -2.89
CA GLN A 83 -6.79 26.84 -4.05
C GLN A 83 -8.22 27.31 -3.80
N ILE A 84 -9.07 26.46 -3.22
CA ILE A 84 -10.46 26.79 -2.84
C ILE A 84 -10.46 27.99 -1.87
N ILE A 85 -9.67 27.92 -0.80
CA ILE A 85 -9.57 29.04 0.15
C ILE A 85 -9.09 30.32 -0.53
N ARG A 86 -8.13 30.21 -1.46
CA ARG A 86 -7.54 31.37 -2.14
C ARG A 86 -8.51 32.03 -3.12
N ARG A 87 -9.30 31.26 -3.85
CA ARG A 87 -10.22 31.77 -4.89
C ARG A 87 -11.59 32.15 -4.33
N PHE A 88 -12.16 31.32 -3.46
CA PHE A 88 -13.54 31.45 -2.98
C PHE A 88 -13.63 31.87 -1.50
N GLY A 89 -12.49 32.04 -0.83
CA GLY A 89 -12.42 32.47 0.57
C GLY A 89 -12.44 31.32 1.57
N PHE A 90 -12.10 31.62 2.83
CA PHE A 90 -11.96 30.61 3.88
C PHE A 90 -13.25 29.85 4.19
N ASN A 91 -14.40 30.53 4.11
CA ASN A 91 -15.70 29.95 4.44
C ASN A 91 -16.21 28.95 3.38
N ALA A 92 -15.60 28.93 2.18
CA ALA A 92 -15.91 27.96 1.14
C ALA A 92 -15.53 26.52 1.54
N LEU A 93 -14.49 26.36 2.37
CA LEU A 93 -14.00 25.04 2.79
C LEU A 93 -14.65 24.57 4.10
N ASN A 94 -15.96 24.35 4.04
CA ASN A 94 -16.76 23.81 5.14
C ASN A 94 -16.43 22.32 5.44
N ASN A 95 -16.99 21.77 6.51
CA ASN A 95 -16.70 20.39 6.94
C ASN A 95 -17.17 19.33 5.94
N GLU A 96 -18.30 19.56 5.28
CA GLU A 96 -18.84 18.66 4.26
C GLU A 96 -17.90 18.58 3.06
N LEU A 97 -17.41 19.72 2.58
CA LEU A 97 -16.47 19.76 1.48
C LEU A 97 -15.13 19.12 1.84
N ARG A 98 -14.63 19.32 3.06
CA ARG A 98 -13.43 18.62 3.56
C ARG A 98 -13.59 17.11 3.53
N GLN A 99 -14.77 16.60 3.89
CA GLN A 99 -15.07 15.18 3.82
C GLN A 99 -15.15 14.69 2.37
N LYS A 100 -15.82 15.43 1.48
CA LYS A 100 -15.88 15.13 0.04
C LYS A 100 -14.47 15.02 -0.56
N LEU A 101 -13.61 16.00 -0.30
CA LEU A 101 -12.23 16.01 -0.77
C LEU A 101 -11.39 14.86 -0.16
N ALA A 102 -11.68 14.43 1.07
CA ALA A 102 -11.00 13.31 1.71
C ALA A 102 -11.40 11.94 1.13
N SER A 103 -12.67 11.77 0.75
CA SER A 103 -13.17 10.55 0.13
C SER A 103 -12.84 10.43 -1.35
N ALA A 104 -12.62 11.55 -2.05
CA ALA A 104 -12.40 11.61 -3.50
C ALA A 104 -11.24 10.73 -4.00
N THR A 105 -11.32 10.22 -5.22
CA THR A 105 -10.21 9.53 -5.87
C THR A 105 -9.11 10.51 -6.30
N ILE A 106 -7.97 10.00 -6.77
CA ILE A 106 -6.90 10.88 -7.27
C ILE A 106 -7.39 11.62 -8.51
N GLU A 107 -8.06 10.91 -9.41
CA GLU A 107 -8.58 11.40 -10.68
C GLU A 107 -9.64 12.49 -10.46
N GLU A 108 -10.53 12.31 -9.47
CA GLU A 108 -11.49 13.36 -9.09
C GLU A 108 -10.79 14.62 -8.57
N LEU A 109 -9.72 14.46 -7.77
CA LEU A 109 -8.97 15.60 -7.24
C LEU A 109 -8.18 16.34 -8.32
N GLU A 110 -7.57 15.61 -9.25
CA GLU A 110 -6.88 16.17 -10.43
C GLU A 110 -7.87 16.94 -11.30
N GLN A 111 -9.02 16.35 -11.61
CA GLN A 111 -10.07 17.01 -12.38
C GLN A 111 -10.54 18.32 -11.74
N TRP A 112 -10.81 18.31 -10.43
CA TRP A 112 -11.19 19.52 -9.72
C TRP A 112 -10.03 20.53 -9.64
N GLY A 113 -8.78 20.05 -9.63
CA GLY A 113 -7.56 20.85 -9.71
C GLY A 113 -7.39 21.58 -11.05
N ASP A 114 -7.88 20.99 -12.14
CA ASP A 114 -7.93 21.65 -13.45
C ASP A 114 -9.13 22.61 -13.52
N ASN A 115 -10.32 22.15 -13.14
CA ASN A 115 -11.56 22.94 -13.16
C ASN A 115 -11.43 24.25 -12.36
N ILE A 116 -10.74 24.21 -11.21
CA ILE A 116 -10.58 25.39 -10.35
C ILE A 116 -9.76 26.51 -10.99
N LEU A 117 -9.04 26.26 -12.08
CA LEU A 117 -8.29 27.31 -12.78
C LEU A 117 -9.24 28.25 -13.53
N ASP A 118 -10.32 27.72 -14.11
CA ASP A 118 -11.25 28.45 -14.98
C ASP A 118 -12.62 28.73 -14.34
N ALA A 119 -13.04 27.91 -13.36
CA ALA A 119 -14.34 28.01 -12.70
C ALA A 119 -14.59 29.40 -12.09
N GLN A 120 -15.75 30.01 -12.37
CA GLN A 120 -16.17 31.28 -11.77
C GLN A 120 -16.81 31.10 -10.39
N THR A 121 -17.38 29.92 -10.14
CA THR A 121 -18.05 29.57 -8.89
C THR A 121 -17.46 28.31 -8.28
N LEU A 122 -17.73 28.08 -6.98
CA LEU A 122 -17.25 26.87 -6.30
C LEU A 122 -17.94 25.63 -6.87
N GLU A 123 -19.19 25.76 -7.28
CA GLU A 123 -20.02 24.70 -7.85
C GLU A 123 -19.46 24.20 -9.18
N GLU A 124 -18.97 25.11 -10.04
CA GLU A 124 -18.34 24.77 -11.32
C GLU A 124 -17.09 23.90 -11.16
N VAL A 125 -16.34 24.05 -10.07
CA VAL A 125 -15.16 23.22 -9.78
C VAL A 125 -15.52 21.72 -9.75
N PHE A 126 -16.70 21.40 -9.24
CA PHE A 126 -17.12 20.02 -8.99
C PHE A 126 -18.00 19.43 -10.10
N GLN A 127 -18.18 20.14 -11.21
CA GLN A 127 -18.88 19.60 -12.36
C GLN A 127 -17.98 18.59 -13.10
N PRO A 128 -18.55 17.50 -13.63
CA PRO A 128 -17.79 16.62 -14.52
C PRO A 128 -17.38 17.40 -15.78
N GLU A 129 -16.25 17.04 -16.40
CA GLU A 129 -15.92 17.56 -17.73
C GLU A 129 -17.07 17.27 -18.71
N PRO A 130 -17.36 18.22 -19.63
CA PRO A 130 -18.31 18.00 -20.71
C PRO A 130 -17.88 16.89 -21.67
#